data_AF-A0A8T2KQN4-F1
#
_entry.id   AF-A0A8T2KQN4-F1
#
_cell.length_a   1.000
_cell.length_b   1.000
_cell.length_c   1.000
_cell.angle_alpha   90.00
_cell.angle_beta   90.00
_cell.angle_gamma   90.00
#
_symmetry.space_group_name_H-M   'P 1'
#
loop_
_entity.id
_entity.type
_entity.pdbx_description
1 polymer ?
#
loop_
_entity_poly.entity_id
_entity_poly.type
_entity_poly.pdbx_seq_one_letter_code
_entity_poly.pdbx_strand_id
1 'polypeptide(L)'
;MADQTKFFEVLQKVLENLTSEDLVKFNTHLIEGVVDYYPVIPKPTLQFAIVQANLSEMVKAYGTRDTAEICEITLRIMNHRDLAQSLAGIKGSLYPVVPYAQVLHDGLKNQTVITIQGQVKSNADQFQINLHKDSDIAFHFNPRFNENGKQVIVRNSLMRYAWGPEERELSVFPFTPGKPFEVKILCTDAEFRVEVDKKPLLNFTHRIKEINQIRKLTVERDVFIKQVTIDPIPLWMTPQSTDVLNDVISENMNIIIPLHVKPNAKVFSINLIKDDENNILFHMKPMFSDDGKGIMIVRNSKVNGVWGSEERDTPSFTFACGKSFLVKILCTSKEFKVFVDGKFLLEFKYRQFDFTKINKVGIREDVIAWGVQVEPCTFLYVCFNSYLSYKK
;
A
#
# COMPACT_ATOMS: atom_id res chain seq x y z
N MET A 1 -4.60 1.06 -14.49
CA MET A 1 -4.10 1.32 -15.87
C MET A 1 -5.09 2.14 -16.68
N ALA A 2 -6.36 1.74 -16.84
CA ALA A 2 -7.36 2.50 -17.62
C ALA A 2 -7.55 3.97 -17.17
N ASP A 3 -7.54 4.24 -15.86
CA ASP A 3 -7.76 5.59 -15.33
C ASP A 3 -6.55 6.54 -15.50
N GLN A 4 -5.34 5.99 -15.51
CA GLN A 4 -4.10 6.75 -15.77
C GLN A 4 -3.96 7.12 -17.26
N THR A 5 -4.32 6.22 -18.16
CA THR A 5 -4.32 6.49 -19.60
C THR A 5 -5.30 7.62 -19.93
N LYS A 6 -6.52 7.55 -19.39
CA LYS A 6 -7.54 8.59 -19.56
C LYS A 6 -7.10 9.93 -18.96
N PHE A 7 -6.42 9.91 -17.81
CA PHE A 7 -5.84 11.12 -17.22
C PHE A 7 -4.80 11.78 -18.14
N PHE A 8 -3.89 11.00 -18.70
CA PHE A 8 -2.86 11.50 -19.62
C PHE A 8 -3.43 12.11 -20.90
N GLU A 9 -4.44 11.46 -21.48
CA GLU A 9 -5.11 11.95 -22.68
C GLU A 9 -5.73 13.32 -22.47
N VAL A 10 -6.35 13.57 -21.31
CA VAL A 10 -6.97 14.88 -21.08
C VAL A 10 -5.93 15.94 -20.72
N LEU A 11 -4.91 15.60 -19.93
CA LEU A 11 -3.81 16.52 -19.66
C LEU A 11 -3.14 16.99 -20.95
N GLN A 12 -2.91 16.05 -21.89
CA GLN A 12 -2.42 16.34 -23.23
C GLN A 12 -3.36 17.29 -23.99
N LYS A 13 -4.65 16.96 -24.07
CA LYS A 13 -5.64 17.82 -24.76
C LYS A 13 -5.71 19.23 -24.19
N VAL A 14 -5.59 19.40 -22.88
CA VAL A 14 -5.61 20.74 -22.27
C VAL A 14 -4.40 21.56 -22.70
N LEU A 15 -3.20 20.97 -22.66
CA LEU A 15 -1.99 21.67 -23.07
C LEU A 15 -1.93 21.91 -24.58
N GLU A 16 -2.56 21.06 -25.40
CA GLU A 16 -2.71 21.26 -26.84
C GLU A 16 -3.61 22.45 -27.21
N ASN A 17 -4.42 22.97 -26.27
CA ASN A 17 -5.20 24.19 -26.47
C ASN A 17 -4.39 25.48 -26.23
N LEU A 18 -3.14 25.38 -25.77
CA LEU A 18 -2.25 26.53 -25.65
C LEU A 18 -1.72 26.95 -27.02
N THR A 19 -1.56 28.25 -27.24
CA THR A 19 -0.83 28.75 -28.41
C THR A 19 0.66 28.38 -28.29
N SER A 20 1.41 28.43 -29.39
CA SER A 20 2.87 28.20 -29.35
C SER A 20 3.59 29.18 -28.41
N GLU A 21 3.12 30.42 -28.31
CA GLU A 21 3.66 31.42 -27.40
C GLU A 21 3.34 31.08 -25.93
N ASP A 22 2.11 30.66 -25.66
CA ASP A 22 1.69 30.27 -24.31
C ASP A 22 2.40 28.99 -23.85
N LEU A 23 2.61 28.02 -24.76
CA LEU A 23 3.38 26.82 -24.43
C LEU A 23 4.84 27.16 -24.11
N VAL A 24 5.41 28.18 -24.75
CA VAL A 24 6.74 28.68 -24.39
C VAL A 24 6.74 29.27 -22.99
N LYS A 25 5.77 30.14 -22.67
CA LYS A 25 5.60 30.75 -21.33
C LYS A 25 5.38 29.69 -20.25
N PHE A 26 4.55 28.69 -20.54
CA PHE A 26 4.28 27.55 -19.67
C PHE A 26 5.57 26.81 -19.31
N ASN A 27 6.39 26.50 -20.32
CA ASN A 27 7.67 25.82 -20.11
C ASN A 27 8.69 26.69 -19.36
N THR A 28 8.69 28.01 -19.57
CA THR A 28 9.53 28.94 -18.79
C THR A 28 9.22 28.84 -17.30
N HIS A 29 7.94 28.80 -16.91
CA HIS A 29 7.56 28.61 -15.51
C HIS A 29 8.05 27.29 -14.91
N LEU A 30 8.12 26.20 -15.70
CA LEU A 30 8.68 24.92 -15.23
C LEU A 30 10.20 24.98 -15.00
N ILE A 31 10.91 25.82 -15.76
CA ILE A 31 12.36 26.02 -15.64
C ILE A 31 12.69 26.94 -14.46
N GLU A 32 11.89 27.99 -14.27
CA GLU A 32 12.08 28.97 -13.20
C GLU A 32 11.59 28.44 -11.84
N GLY A 33 10.66 27.49 -11.87
CA GLY A 33 10.04 26.90 -10.69
C GLY A 33 8.67 27.52 -10.43
N VAL A 34 7.68 26.66 -10.28
CA VAL A 34 6.27 27.05 -10.09
C VAL A 34 5.88 27.03 -8.60
N VAL A 35 6.51 26.12 -7.84
CA VAL A 35 6.26 25.89 -6.41
C VAL A 35 7.59 25.50 -5.77
N ASP A 36 7.95 26.12 -4.65
CA ASP A 36 9.27 26.01 -3.98
C ASP A 36 9.71 24.57 -3.62
N TYR A 37 8.79 23.60 -3.65
CA TYR A 37 9.05 22.21 -3.28
C TYR A 37 9.16 21.24 -4.45
N TYR A 38 8.90 21.69 -5.68
CA TYR A 38 9.07 20.87 -6.89
C TYR A 38 10.39 21.21 -7.59
N PRO A 39 11.14 20.19 -8.09
CA PRO A 39 12.37 20.44 -8.83
C PRO A 39 12.09 21.18 -10.14
N VAL A 40 12.94 22.13 -10.50
CA VAL A 40 12.87 22.77 -11.81
C VAL A 40 13.20 21.76 -12.92
N ILE A 41 12.55 21.87 -14.08
CA ILE A 41 12.95 21.09 -15.26
C ILE A 41 14.07 21.85 -15.98
N PRO A 42 15.25 21.22 -16.23
CA PRO A 42 16.32 21.90 -16.95
C PRO A 42 15.87 22.33 -18.35
N LYS A 43 16.21 23.56 -18.75
CA LYS A 43 15.85 24.13 -20.07
C LYS A 43 16.15 23.22 -21.27
N PRO A 44 17.30 22.49 -21.36
CA PRO A 44 17.57 21.61 -22.50
C PRO A 44 16.62 20.42 -22.62
N THR A 45 15.90 20.09 -21.55
CA THR A 45 15.04 18.92 -21.46
C THR A 45 13.65 19.19 -22.05
N LEU A 46 13.19 20.45 -22.02
CA LEU A 46 11.89 20.84 -22.56
C LEU A 46 12.00 21.19 -24.05
N GLN A 47 11.11 20.58 -24.83
CA GLN A 47 10.91 20.87 -26.25
C GLN A 47 9.74 21.86 -26.35
N PHE A 48 10.05 23.15 -26.32
CA PHE A 48 9.09 24.25 -26.11
C PHE A 48 7.81 24.25 -26.97
N ALA A 49 7.78 23.53 -28.10
CA ALA A 49 6.63 23.41 -29.01
C ALA A 49 5.97 22.02 -29.04
N ILE A 50 6.46 21.04 -28.26
CA ILE A 50 6.05 19.63 -28.37
C ILE A 50 5.44 19.19 -27.03
N VAL A 51 4.11 19.30 -26.94
CA VAL A 51 3.33 19.00 -25.73
C VAL A 51 3.63 17.58 -25.20
N GLN A 52 3.62 16.57 -26.06
CA GLN A 52 3.85 15.18 -25.65
C GLN A 52 5.25 14.94 -25.05
N ALA A 53 6.28 15.55 -25.64
CA ALA A 53 7.65 15.45 -25.15
C ALA A 53 7.78 16.15 -23.79
N ASN A 54 7.23 17.37 -23.67
CA ASN A 54 7.24 18.11 -22.41
C ASN A 54 6.49 17.36 -21.30
N LEU A 55 5.31 16.81 -21.60
CA LEU A 55 4.56 15.98 -20.66
C LEU A 55 5.37 14.77 -20.20
N SER A 56 6.06 14.08 -21.11
CA SER A 56 6.90 12.94 -20.76
C SER A 56 8.01 13.33 -19.77
N GLU A 57 8.61 14.51 -19.95
CA GLU A 57 9.64 15.03 -19.04
C GLU A 57 9.07 15.50 -17.69
N MET A 58 7.89 16.13 -17.69
CA MET A 58 7.20 16.48 -16.46
C MET A 58 6.84 15.25 -15.63
N VAL A 59 6.37 14.18 -16.28
CA VAL A 59 6.05 12.91 -15.60
C VAL A 59 7.29 12.25 -15.03
N LYS A 60 8.43 12.33 -15.71
CA LYS A 60 9.69 11.84 -15.18
C LYS A 60 10.15 12.66 -13.97
N ALA A 61 9.98 13.99 -14.01
CA ALA A 61 10.40 14.90 -12.95
C ALA A 61 9.51 14.84 -11.71
N TYR A 62 8.19 14.73 -11.90
CA TYR A 62 7.18 14.93 -10.85
C TYR A 62 6.36 13.67 -10.55
N GLY A 63 6.33 12.71 -11.47
CA GLY A 63 5.33 11.65 -11.48
C GLY A 63 3.99 12.11 -12.03
N THR A 64 3.18 11.14 -12.46
CA THR A 64 1.88 11.38 -13.15
C THR A 64 0.95 12.29 -12.36
N ARG A 65 0.88 12.10 -11.03
CA ARG A 65 -0.12 12.80 -10.21
C ARG A 65 0.26 14.27 -9.94
N ASP A 66 1.53 14.54 -9.66
CA ASP A 66 2.01 15.89 -9.35
C ASP A 66 2.14 16.73 -10.63
N THR A 67 2.37 16.08 -11.78
CA THR A 67 2.31 16.73 -13.10
C THR A 67 0.97 17.45 -13.31
N ALA A 68 -0.15 16.85 -12.88
CA ALA A 68 -1.49 17.46 -12.98
C ALA A 68 -1.57 18.79 -12.23
N GLU A 69 -1.01 18.79 -11.02
CA GLU A 69 -1.08 19.91 -10.10
C GLU A 69 -0.21 21.06 -10.57
N ILE A 70 1.00 20.76 -11.00
CA ILE A 70 1.92 21.74 -11.57
C ILE A 70 1.30 22.35 -12.83
N CYS A 71 0.73 21.55 -13.74
CA CYS A 71 0.04 22.07 -14.92
C CYS A 71 -1.08 23.05 -14.55
N GLU A 72 -1.92 22.70 -13.57
CA GLU A 72 -3.01 23.57 -13.13
C GLU A 72 -2.49 24.90 -12.56
N ILE A 73 -1.50 24.85 -11.66
CA ILE A 73 -0.93 26.05 -11.04
C ILE A 73 -0.32 26.95 -12.11
N THR A 74 0.48 26.39 -13.02
CA THR A 74 1.09 27.14 -14.12
C THR A 74 0.03 27.79 -15.02
N LEU A 75 -1.03 27.05 -15.40
CA LEU A 75 -2.14 27.60 -16.18
C LEU A 75 -2.85 28.74 -15.46
N ARG A 76 -3.02 28.66 -14.13
CA ARG A 76 -3.60 29.74 -13.32
C ARG A 76 -2.70 30.97 -13.25
N ILE A 77 -1.39 30.80 -13.12
CA ILE A 77 -0.39 31.89 -13.15
C ILE A 77 -0.44 32.61 -14.50
N MET A 78 -0.58 31.86 -15.59
CA MET A 78 -0.73 32.38 -16.94
C MET A 78 -2.14 32.91 -17.25
N ASN A 79 -3.04 32.97 -16.25
CA ASN A 79 -4.42 33.43 -16.37
C ASN A 79 -5.34 32.61 -17.31
N HIS A 80 -4.98 31.36 -17.62
CA HIS A 80 -5.82 30.40 -18.37
C HIS A 80 -6.78 29.64 -17.43
N ARG A 81 -7.74 30.37 -16.84
CA ARG A 81 -8.63 29.83 -15.80
C ARG A 81 -9.52 28.68 -16.31
N ASP A 82 -10.00 28.74 -17.54
CA ASP A 82 -10.88 27.73 -18.13
C ASP A 82 -10.13 26.41 -18.39
N LEU A 83 -8.88 26.50 -18.86
CA LEU A 83 -8.01 25.34 -19.06
C LEU A 83 -7.61 24.71 -17.72
N ALA A 84 -7.28 25.52 -16.72
CA ALA A 84 -7.01 25.04 -15.36
C ALA A 84 -8.24 24.34 -14.75
N GLN A 85 -9.43 24.89 -14.95
CA GLN A 85 -10.69 24.29 -14.47
C GLN A 85 -10.99 22.96 -15.15
N SER A 86 -10.59 22.80 -16.42
CA SER A 86 -10.73 21.53 -17.17
C SER A 86 -9.87 20.39 -16.58
N LEU A 87 -8.77 20.72 -15.89
CA LEU A 87 -7.94 19.74 -15.17
C LEU A 87 -8.49 19.38 -13.78
N ALA A 88 -9.24 20.28 -13.15
CA ALA A 88 -9.79 20.09 -11.80
C ALA A 88 -10.76 18.90 -11.73
N GLY A 89 -11.54 18.65 -12.79
CA GLY A 89 -12.47 17.51 -12.88
C GLY A 89 -11.79 16.12 -12.87
N ILE A 90 -10.50 16.06 -13.18
CA ILE A 90 -9.75 14.79 -13.35
C ILE A 90 -8.82 14.52 -12.17
N LYS A 91 -8.38 15.57 -11.47
CA LYS A 91 -7.77 15.42 -10.13
C LYS A 91 -8.66 14.62 -9.18
N GLY A 92 -9.98 14.79 -9.26
CA GLY A 92 -10.96 14.01 -8.50
C GLY A 92 -11.00 12.51 -8.85
N SER A 93 -10.40 12.09 -9.96
CA SER A 93 -10.24 10.67 -10.34
C SER A 93 -8.93 10.08 -9.80
N LEU A 94 -7.87 10.89 -9.67
CA LEU A 94 -6.54 10.42 -9.23
C LEU A 94 -6.35 10.40 -7.71
N TYR A 95 -7.13 11.21 -6.99
CA TYR A 95 -7.05 11.37 -5.55
C TYR A 95 -8.43 11.20 -4.92
N PRO A 96 -8.50 10.62 -3.70
CA PRO A 96 -9.75 10.64 -2.96
C PRO A 96 -10.25 12.08 -2.76
N VAL A 97 -11.48 12.34 -3.21
CA VAL A 97 -12.12 13.65 -3.08
C VAL A 97 -12.35 13.97 -1.60
N VAL A 98 -12.14 15.23 -1.21
CA VAL A 98 -12.47 15.75 0.13
C VAL A 98 -13.76 16.57 0.01
N PRO A 99 -14.83 16.27 0.78
CA PRO A 99 -14.87 15.38 1.94
C PRO A 99 -14.74 13.91 1.56
N TYR A 100 -13.80 13.22 2.20
CA TYR A 100 -13.55 11.81 2.03
C TYR A 100 -14.35 11.02 3.05
N ALA A 101 -14.95 9.92 2.62
CA ALA A 101 -15.63 8.99 3.49
C ALA A 101 -15.28 7.55 3.09
N GLN A 102 -14.92 6.74 4.09
CA GLN A 102 -14.66 5.32 3.90
C GLN A 102 -15.46 4.52 4.92
N VAL A 103 -16.17 3.50 4.43
CA VAL A 103 -16.84 2.51 5.28
C VAL A 103 -15.81 1.50 5.77
N LEU A 104 -15.83 1.24 7.07
CA LEU A 104 -15.03 0.22 7.74
C LEU A 104 -15.99 -0.93 8.07
N HIS A 105 -16.17 -1.87 7.12
CA HIS A 105 -17.24 -2.87 7.16
C HIS A 105 -17.27 -3.71 8.46
N ASP A 106 -16.10 -4.07 8.97
CA ASP A 106 -15.95 -4.85 10.20
C ASP A 106 -15.88 -4.00 11.48
N GLY A 107 -15.91 -2.67 11.32
CA GLY A 107 -15.49 -1.73 12.35
C GLY A 107 -13.99 -1.81 12.66
N LEU A 108 -13.55 -1.09 13.70
CA LEU A 108 -12.17 -1.17 14.17
C LEU A 108 -11.97 -2.36 15.09
N LYS A 109 -10.78 -2.94 15.04
CA LYS A 109 -10.33 -4.00 15.95
C LYS A 109 -9.14 -3.48 16.75
N ASN A 110 -8.85 -4.13 17.87
CA ASN A 110 -7.60 -3.88 18.56
C ASN A 110 -6.44 -4.01 17.57
N GLN A 111 -5.51 -3.07 17.64
CA GLN A 111 -4.34 -2.94 16.80
C GLN A 111 -4.61 -2.49 15.35
N THR A 112 -5.85 -2.18 14.95
CA THR A 112 -6.07 -1.60 13.61
C THR A 112 -5.29 -0.30 13.43
N VAL A 113 -4.53 -0.18 12.34
CA VAL A 113 -3.81 1.05 11.97
C VAL A 113 -4.48 1.71 10.78
N ILE A 114 -4.84 2.97 10.95
CA ILE A 114 -5.33 3.83 9.87
C ILE A 114 -4.18 4.75 9.47
N THR A 115 -3.71 4.65 8.23
CA THR A 115 -2.69 5.55 7.69
C THR A 115 -3.32 6.50 6.67
N ILE A 116 -3.16 7.80 6.88
CA ILE A 116 -3.65 8.86 5.99
C ILE A 116 -2.44 9.65 5.52
N GLN A 117 -2.15 9.55 4.23
CA GLN A 117 -1.13 10.37 3.57
C GLN A 117 -1.83 11.48 2.79
N GLY A 118 -1.34 12.71 2.96
CA GLY A 118 -1.96 13.86 2.34
C GLY A 118 -1.05 15.08 2.30
N GLN A 119 -1.62 16.21 1.90
CA GLN A 119 -0.96 17.51 1.91
C GLN A 119 -1.93 18.56 2.42
N VAL A 120 -1.46 19.40 3.33
CA VAL A 120 -2.24 20.53 3.83
C VAL A 120 -2.37 21.56 2.72
N LYS A 121 -3.56 22.14 2.52
CA LYS A 121 -3.73 23.25 1.57
C LYS A 121 -2.93 24.48 2.01
N SER A 122 -2.38 25.25 1.07
CA SER A 122 -1.49 26.38 1.38
C SER A 122 -2.13 27.49 2.21
N ASN A 123 -3.45 27.62 2.17
CA ASN A 123 -4.25 28.59 2.92
C ASN A 123 -5.19 27.91 3.93
N ALA A 124 -4.80 26.75 4.46
CA ALA A 124 -5.63 25.98 5.37
C ALA A 124 -5.95 26.74 6.66
N ASP A 125 -7.24 26.82 6.99
CA ASP A 125 -7.71 27.22 8.32
C ASP A 125 -7.63 26.03 9.27
N GLN A 126 -8.18 24.89 8.82
CA GLN A 126 -8.20 23.65 9.58
C GLN A 126 -8.55 22.44 8.70
N PHE A 127 -8.19 21.26 9.18
CA PHE A 127 -8.75 20.01 8.66
C PHE A 127 -9.21 19.11 9.79
N GLN A 128 -10.00 18.09 9.47
CA GLN A 128 -10.48 17.15 10.47
C GLN A 128 -10.48 15.71 9.97
N ILE A 129 -10.12 14.80 10.85
CA ILE A 129 -10.21 13.36 10.70
C ILE A 129 -11.19 12.87 11.76
N ASN A 130 -12.23 12.15 11.35
CA ASN A 130 -13.29 11.67 12.23
C ASN A 130 -13.45 10.16 12.12
N LEU A 131 -13.50 9.48 13.27
CA LEU A 131 -13.88 8.07 13.38
C LEU A 131 -15.29 7.99 13.99
N HIS A 132 -16.24 7.49 13.19
CA HIS A 132 -17.66 7.53 13.51
C HIS A 132 -18.18 6.16 13.95
N LYS A 133 -19.04 6.18 14.96
CA LYS A 133 -19.95 5.10 15.33
C LYS A 133 -21.37 5.61 15.05
N ASP A 134 -21.98 5.14 13.97
CA ASP A 134 -23.30 5.63 13.52
C ASP A 134 -23.29 7.16 13.32
N SER A 135 -24.09 7.90 14.11
CA SER A 135 -24.13 9.38 14.12
C SER A 135 -23.16 10.01 15.12
N ASP A 136 -22.55 9.23 16.00
CA ASP A 136 -21.61 9.69 17.01
C ASP A 136 -20.17 9.70 16.44
N ILE A 137 -19.33 10.58 16.97
CA ILE A 137 -17.90 10.66 16.64
C ILE A 137 -17.11 10.13 17.83
N ALA A 138 -16.55 8.93 17.68
CA ALA A 138 -15.71 8.31 18.70
C ALA A 138 -14.39 9.06 18.87
N PHE A 139 -13.81 9.52 17.77
CA PHE A 139 -12.58 10.30 17.77
C PHE A 139 -12.64 11.40 16.70
N HIS A 140 -12.65 12.65 17.17
CA HIS A 140 -12.48 13.85 16.35
C HIS A 140 -11.04 14.33 16.52
N PHE A 141 -10.29 14.42 15.43
CA PHE A 141 -8.94 14.97 15.40
C PHE A 141 -8.94 16.19 14.47
N ASN A 142 -8.73 17.39 15.02
CA ASN A 142 -8.91 18.63 14.29
C ASN A 142 -7.75 19.61 14.50
N PRO A 143 -6.72 19.53 13.63
CA PRO A 143 -5.68 20.54 13.54
C PRO A 143 -6.23 21.86 13.01
N ARG A 144 -6.03 22.93 13.79
CA ARG A 144 -6.36 24.32 13.47
C ARG A 144 -5.06 25.11 13.37
N PHE A 145 -4.84 25.74 12.22
CA PHE A 145 -3.59 26.46 11.94
C PHE A 145 -3.58 27.85 12.58
N ASN A 146 -4.75 28.40 12.90
CA ASN A 146 -4.89 29.65 13.62
C ASN A 146 -6.18 29.68 14.46
N GLU A 147 -6.05 29.50 15.75
CA GLU A 147 -7.10 29.78 16.72
C GLU A 147 -6.60 30.85 17.69
N ASN A 148 -7.06 32.09 17.51
CA ASN A 148 -6.63 33.25 18.30
C ASN A 148 -5.10 33.43 18.31
N GLY A 149 -4.45 33.25 17.15
CA GLY A 149 -3.00 33.40 16.99
C GLY A 149 -2.19 32.18 17.41
N LYS A 150 -2.82 31.05 17.73
CA LYS A 150 -2.15 29.82 18.15
C LYS A 150 -2.53 28.64 17.25
N GLN A 151 -1.56 27.77 16.99
CA GLN A 151 -1.78 26.47 16.38
C GLN A 151 -2.20 25.48 17.46
N VAL A 152 -3.30 24.76 17.23
CA VAL A 152 -3.85 23.78 18.19
C VAL A 152 -4.38 22.56 17.45
N ILE A 153 -4.33 21.40 18.10
CA ILE A 153 -5.10 20.23 17.65
C ILE A 153 -6.13 19.94 18.72
N VAL A 154 -7.40 20.10 18.35
CA VAL A 154 -8.52 19.74 19.22
C VAL A 154 -8.80 18.25 19.05
N ARG A 155 -8.83 17.51 20.16
CA ARG A 155 -9.38 16.15 20.18
C ARG A 155 -10.64 16.09 21.03
N ASN A 156 -11.65 15.40 20.54
CA ASN A 156 -12.91 15.26 21.27
C ASN A 156 -13.71 14.04 20.79
N SER A 157 -14.86 13.80 21.42
CA SER A 157 -15.89 12.86 20.97
C SER A 157 -17.24 13.59 20.95
N LEU A 158 -18.08 13.25 19.97
CA LEU A 158 -19.47 13.68 19.89
C LEU A 158 -20.34 12.48 20.25
N MET A 159 -21.13 12.58 21.32
CA MET A 159 -22.03 11.51 21.77
C MET A 159 -23.42 12.09 21.98
N ARG A 160 -24.44 11.48 21.35
CA ARG A 160 -25.84 11.95 21.46
C ARG A 160 -25.98 13.44 21.11
N TYR A 161 -25.32 13.85 20.03
CA TYR A 161 -25.30 15.24 19.53
C TYR A 161 -24.65 16.27 20.46
N ALA A 162 -23.96 15.86 21.51
CA ALA A 162 -23.23 16.74 22.41
C ALA A 162 -21.72 16.46 22.36
N TRP A 163 -20.93 17.53 22.22
CA TRP A 163 -19.48 17.44 22.32
C TRP A 163 -19.06 17.24 23.78
N GLY A 164 -18.10 16.34 23.99
CA GLY A 164 -17.46 16.18 25.29
C GLY A 164 -16.47 17.30 25.61
N PRO A 165 -15.69 17.16 26.70
CA PRO A 165 -14.58 18.06 26.99
C PRO A 165 -13.48 17.93 25.93
N GLU A 166 -12.95 19.06 25.47
CA GLU A 166 -11.85 19.09 24.50
C GLU A 166 -10.51 18.76 25.18
N GLU A 167 -9.68 17.97 24.50
CA GLU A 167 -8.26 17.78 24.83
C GLU A 167 -7.42 18.55 23.83
N ARG A 168 -6.45 19.33 24.32
CA ARG A 168 -5.70 20.32 23.51
C ARG A 168 -4.19 20.27 23.77
N GLU A 169 -3.78 19.52 24.78
CA GLU A 169 -2.39 19.40 25.22
C GLU A 169 -1.56 18.69 24.16
N LEU A 170 -0.50 19.36 23.68
CA LEU A 170 0.42 18.89 22.66
C LEU A 170 1.82 19.41 22.96
N SER A 171 2.83 18.60 22.67
CA SER A 171 4.23 19.02 22.73
C SER A 171 4.65 19.85 21.50
N VAL A 172 4.05 19.57 20.35
CA VAL A 172 4.38 20.22 19.07
C VAL A 172 3.17 20.18 18.13
N PHE A 173 3.04 21.19 17.27
CA PHE A 173 2.11 21.18 16.14
C PHE A 173 2.86 20.69 14.87
N PRO A 174 2.55 19.51 14.33
CA PRO A 174 3.38 18.88 13.30
C PRO A 174 3.02 19.25 11.86
N PHE A 175 1.93 20.01 11.65
CA PHE A 175 1.44 20.32 10.30
C PHE A 175 1.92 21.69 9.84
N THR A 176 2.16 21.83 8.53
CA THR A 176 2.54 23.09 7.89
C THR A 176 1.72 23.29 6.62
N PRO A 177 1.13 24.47 6.38
CA PRO A 177 0.40 24.74 5.15
C PRO A 177 1.25 24.48 3.90
N GLY A 178 0.65 23.83 2.89
CA GLY A 178 1.33 23.48 1.64
C GLY A 178 2.29 22.29 1.74
N LYS A 179 2.44 21.66 2.91
CA LYS A 179 3.36 20.53 3.10
C LYS A 179 2.64 19.17 3.14
N PRO A 180 3.30 18.11 2.64
CA PRO A 180 2.81 16.76 2.81
C PRO A 180 2.90 16.32 4.27
N PHE A 181 2.08 15.34 4.64
CA PHE A 181 2.11 14.67 5.94
C PHE A 181 1.71 13.20 5.81
N GLU A 182 2.10 12.42 6.82
CA GLU A 182 1.54 11.10 7.10
C GLU A 182 1.00 11.06 8.53
N VAL A 183 -0.30 10.81 8.70
CA VAL A 183 -0.94 10.53 9.99
C VAL A 183 -1.16 9.03 10.12
N LYS A 184 -0.69 8.41 11.20
CA LYS A 184 -1.08 7.06 11.61
C LYS A 184 -1.91 7.11 12.89
N ILE A 185 -3.07 6.46 12.87
CA ILE A 185 -3.93 6.28 14.04
C ILE A 185 -3.97 4.78 14.35
N LEU A 186 -3.32 4.37 15.44
CA LEU A 186 -3.40 3.03 15.99
C LEU A 186 -4.59 2.95 16.95
N CYS A 187 -5.57 2.11 16.64
CA CYS A 187 -6.64 1.74 17.57
C CYS A 187 -6.12 0.66 18.52
N THR A 188 -6.23 0.86 19.83
CA THR A 188 -5.99 -0.18 20.84
C THR A 188 -7.28 -0.51 21.59
N ASP A 189 -7.26 -1.42 22.57
CA ASP A 189 -8.41 -1.69 23.44
C ASP A 189 -8.77 -0.51 24.36
N ALA A 190 -7.83 0.41 24.63
CA ALA A 190 -8.00 1.48 25.62
C ALA A 190 -8.03 2.90 25.02
N GLU A 191 -7.30 3.12 23.92
CA GLU A 191 -7.05 4.44 23.37
C GLU A 191 -6.72 4.41 21.88
N PHE A 192 -6.83 5.56 21.23
CA PHE A 192 -6.19 5.84 19.96
C PHE A 192 -4.81 6.44 20.21
N ARG A 193 -3.78 5.93 19.51
CA ARG A 193 -2.44 6.51 19.50
C ARG A 193 -2.16 7.10 18.14
N VAL A 194 -1.70 8.35 18.11
CA VAL A 194 -1.48 9.10 16.88
C VAL A 194 0.00 9.39 16.71
N GLU A 195 0.51 9.05 15.53
CA GLU A 195 1.84 9.38 15.04
C GLU A 195 1.69 10.28 13.81
N VAL A 196 2.54 11.30 13.71
CA VAL A 196 2.65 12.15 12.49
C VAL A 196 4.09 12.15 12.02
N ASP A 197 4.30 11.85 10.74
CA ASP A 197 5.62 11.78 10.10
C ASP A 197 6.64 10.97 10.92
N LYS A 198 6.22 9.77 11.35
CA LYS A 198 7.03 8.81 12.13
C LYS A 198 7.37 9.26 13.56
N LYS A 199 6.73 10.32 14.06
CA LYS A 199 6.91 10.82 15.42
C LYS A 199 5.61 10.66 16.22
N PRO A 200 5.65 10.02 17.40
CA PRO A 200 4.50 9.98 18.30
C PRO A 200 4.04 11.40 18.64
N LEU A 201 2.74 11.64 18.55
CA LEU A 201 2.15 12.97 18.78
C LEU A 201 1.28 12.99 20.03
N LEU A 202 0.31 12.09 20.12
CA LEU A 202 -0.67 12.08 21.21
C LEU A 202 -1.36 10.72 21.37
N ASN A 203 -1.98 10.55 22.54
CA ASN A 203 -2.93 9.47 22.81
C ASN A 203 -4.30 10.07 23.17
N PHE A 204 -5.38 9.36 22.84
CA PHE A 204 -6.74 9.75 23.17
C PHE A 204 -7.51 8.54 23.72
N THR A 205 -7.86 8.56 24.99
CA THR A 205 -8.58 7.46 25.66
C THR A 205 -10.00 7.31 25.09
N HIS A 206 -10.42 6.07 24.88
CA HIS A 206 -11.74 5.76 24.32
C HIS A 206 -12.87 6.25 25.23
N ARG A 207 -13.70 7.16 24.69
CA ARG A 207 -14.97 7.57 25.33
C ARG A 207 -16.14 6.69 24.87
N ILE A 208 -16.06 6.17 23.64
CA ILE A 208 -16.93 5.12 23.09
C ILE A 208 -16.12 3.82 23.09
N LYS A 209 -16.58 2.80 23.81
CA LYS A 209 -15.80 1.57 24.05
C LYS A 209 -16.04 0.48 23.01
N GLU A 210 -17.15 0.55 22.29
CA GLU A 210 -17.53 -0.41 21.24
C GLU A 210 -16.73 -0.15 19.96
N ILE A 211 -15.40 -0.36 19.99
CA ILE A 211 -14.50 -0.06 18.86
C ILE A 211 -14.91 -0.78 17.56
N ASN A 212 -15.50 -1.97 17.68
CA ASN A 212 -16.05 -2.75 16.56
C ASN A 212 -17.30 -2.13 15.91
N GLN A 213 -17.89 -1.11 16.53
CA GLN A 213 -18.99 -0.32 15.97
C GLN A 213 -18.50 1.00 15.34
N ILE A 214 -17.20 1.32 15.44
CA ILE A 214 -16.61 2.46 14.74
C ILE A 214 -16.40 2.07 13.28
N ARG A 215 -17.35 2.44 12.42
CA ARG A 215 -17.55 1.87 11.07
C ARG A 215 -17.38 2.87 9.92
N LYS A 216 -16.98 4.10 10.21
CA LYS A 216 -16.79 5.11 9.17
C LYS A 216 -15.65 6.06 9.52
N LEU A 217 -14.74 6.23 8.59
CA LEU A 217 -13.70 7.26 8.60
C LEU A 217 -14.16 8.41 7.70
N THR A 218 -14.08 9.65 8.18
CA THR A 218 -14.14 10.83 7.31
C THR A 218 -12.93 11.73 7.45
N VAL A 219 -12.55 12.36 6.34
CA VAL A 219 -11.51 13.38 6.31
C VAL A 219 -12.04 14.58 5.53
N GLU A 220 -12.02 15.75 6.13
CA GLU A 220 -12.77 16.91 5.66
C GLU A 220 -11.95 18.20 5.74
N ARG A 221 -12.41 19.23 5.00
CA ARG A 221 -11.87 20.60 4.94
C ARG A 221 -10.53 20.74 4.22
N ASP A 222 -9.54 21.43 4.80
CA ASP A 222 -8.44 22.05 4.06
C ASP A 222 -7.24 21.14 3.83
N VAL A 223 -7.50 19.97 3.25
CA VAL A 223 -6.51 18.94 3.00
C VAL A 223 -6.72 18.28 1.64
N PHE A 224 -5.63 17.82 1.04
CA PHE A 224 -5.64 16.87 -0.07
C PHE A 224 -5.27 15.49 0.46
N ILE A 225 -5.99 14.46 0.04
CA ILE A 225 -5.68 13.09 0.40
C ILE A 225 -4.94 12.44 -0.76
N LYS A 226 -3.77 11.89 -0.48
CA LYS A 226 -3.01 11.08 -1.43
C LYS A 226 -3.42 9.63 -1.38
N GLN A 227 -3.57 9.10 -0.17
CA GLN A 227 -3.88 7.70 0.09
C GLN A 227 -4.44 7.53 1.51
N VAL A 228 -5.35 6.58 1.66
CA VAL A 228 -5.77 6.05 2.96
C VAL A 228 -5.59 4.54 2.92
N THR A 229 -4.94 3.98 3.95
CA THR A 229 -4.87 2.53 4.16
C THR A 229 -5.41 2.17 5.53
N ILE A 230 -6.13 1.05 5.59
CA ILE A 230 -6.67 0.48 6.83
C ILE A 230 -6.04 -0.90 6.96
N ASP A 231 -5.10 -1.03 7.89
CA ASP A 231 -4.46 -2.30 8.20
C ASP A 231 -5.18 -2.88 9.43
N PRO A 232 -6.08 -3.86 9.25
CA PRO A 232 -6.94 -4.36 10.33
C PRO A 232 -6.15 -4.99 11.49
N ILE A 233 -4.88 -5.34 11.25
CA ILE A 233 -3.88 -5.79 12.22
C ILE A 233 -2.54 -5.20 11.74
N PRO A 234 -1.68 -4.62 12.60
CA PRO A 234 -0.35 -4.20 12.19
C PRO A 234 0.35 -5.44 11.67
N LEU A 235 1.00 -5.34 10.51
CA LEU A 235 1.59 -6.49 9.83
C LEU A 235 2.43 -7.37 10.79
N TRP A 236 3.08 -6.81 11.81
CA TRP A 236 3.86 -7.55 12.82
C TRP A 236 3.04 -8.43 13.79
N MET A 237 1.71 -8.44 13.76
CA MET A 237 0.83 -9.22 14.65
C MET A 237 -0.08 -10.23 13.95
N THR A 238 0.08 -10.48 12.65
CA THR A 238 -0.76 -11.48 11.96
C THR A 238 -0.60 -12.86 12.61
N PRO A 239 -1.70 -13.54 12.98
CA PRO A 239 -1.66 -14.91 13.50
C PRO A 239 -0.99 -15.86 12.50
N GLN A 240 -0.39 -16.93 13.00
CA GLN A 240 -0.04 -18.09 12.17
C GLN A 240 -1.31 -18.55 11.44
N SER A 241 -1.30 -18.52 10.11
CA SER A 241 -2.43 -19.01 9.32
C SER A 241 -2.22 -20.49 9.03
N THR A 242 -3.18 -21.34 9.38
CA THR A 242 -3.22 -22.73 8.92
C THR A 242 -4.49 -22.92 8.12
N ASP A 243 -4.33 -23.10 6.82
CA ASP A 243 -5.45 -23.40 5.94
C ASP A 243 -5.61 -24.92 5.84
N VAL A 244 -6.83 -25.40 6.11
CA VAL A 244 -7.21 -26.79 5.88
C VAL A 244 -7.55 -26.96 4.41
N LEU A 245 -6.88 -27.89 3.75
CA LEU A 245 -7.15 -28.23 2.36
C LEU A 245 -8.26 -29.27 2.31
N ASN A 246 -9.35 -28.94 1.64
CA ASN A 246 -10.43 -29.88 1.34
C ASN A 246 -10.23 -30.59 -0.01
N ASP A 247 -9.31 -30.09 -0.83
CA ASP A 247 -9.00 -30.62 -2.15
C ASP A 247 -8.05 -31.83 -2.07
N VAL A 248 -8.20 -32.75 -3.02
CA VAL A 248 -7.28 -33.88 -3.18
C VAL A 248 -6.03 -33.41 -3.91
N ILE A 249 -4.87 -33.52 -3.26
CA ILE A 249 -3.58 -33.26 -3.91
C ILE A 249 -3.14 -34.50 -4.68
N SER A 250 -2.93 -34.34 -5.99
CA SER A 250 -2.39 -35.36 -6.90
C SER A 250 -1.20 -34.83 -7.69
N GLU A 251 -0.55 -35.70 -8.46
CA GLU A 251 0.48 -35.26 -9.41
C GLU A 251 -0.07 -34.21 -10.37
N ASN A 252 0.77 -33.23 -10.71
CA ASN A 252 0.48 -32.08 -11.56
C ASN A 252 -0.52 -31.08 -10.98
N MET A 253 -0.78 -31.09 -9.67
CA MET A 253 -1.52 -30.01 -9.01
C MET A 253 -0.57 -28.89 -8.56
N ASN A 254 -1.10 -27.67 -8.49
CA ASN A 254 -0.45 -26.48 -7.96
C ASN A 254 -1.11 -26.10 -6.64
N ILE A 255 -0.30 -25.83 -5.62
CA ILE A 255 -0.71 -25.10 -4.43
C ILE A 255 -0.29 -23.64 -4.62
N ILE A 256 -1.25 -22.73 -4.61
CA ILE A 256 -1.07 -21.31 -4.90
C ILE A 256 -1.32 -20.51 -3.62
N ILE A 257 -0.34 -19.68 -3.27
CA ILE A 257 -0.29 -18.94 -2.02
C ILE A 257 0.05 -17.48 -2.35
N PRO A 258 -0.96 -16.62 -2.55
CA PRO A 258 -0.74 -15.17 -2.57
C PRO A 258 -0.36 -14.71 -1.16
N LEU A 259 0.80 -14.06 -1.05
CA LEU A 259 1.34 -13.62 0.23
C LEU A 259 1.94 -12.21 0.19
N HIS A 260 2.05 -11.58 1.36
CA HIS A 260 2.76 -10.33 1.62
C HIS A 260 3.86 -10.57 2.63
N VAL A 261 5.11 -10.25 2.27
CA VAL A 261 6.22 -10.25 3.23
C VAL A 261 6.16 -8.96 4.03
N LYS A 262 6.18 -9.05 5.35
CA LYS A 262 6.09 -7.89 6.22
C LYS A 262 7.27 -6.92 5.99
N PRO A 263 7.08 -5.60 6.19
CA PRO A 263 8.20 -4.67 6.28
C PRO A 263 9.17 -5.11 7.39
N ASN A 264 10.48 -5.06 7.10
CA ASN A 264 11.55 -5.52 8.02
C ASN A 264 11.50 -7.02 8.40
N ALA A 265 10.85 -7.86 7.59
CA ALA A 265 10.85 -9.30 7.81
C ALA A 265 12.27 -9.84 7.99
N LYS A 266 12.45 -10.68 9.01
CA LYS A 266 13.68 -11.44 9.24
C LYS A 266 13.54 -12.86 8.74
N VAL A 267 12.35 -13.44 8.92
CA VAL A 267 12.11 -14.84 8.53
C VAL A 267 10.62 -15.11 8.33
N PHE A 268 10.29 -15.98 7.39
CA PHE A 268 8.99 -16.61 7.35
C PHE A 268 9.07 -18.09 6.97
N SER A 269 7.97 -18.82 7.14
CA SER A 269 7.91 -20.20 6.65
C SER A 269 6.57 -20.59 6.04
N ILE A 270 6.66 -21.50 5.07
CA ILE A 270 5.54 -22.20 4.44
C ILE A 270 5.74 -23.69 4.68
N ASN A 271 4.72 -24.35 5.25
CA ASN A 271 4.73 -25.75 5.62
C ASN A 271 3.60 -26.49 4.89
N LEU A 272 3.93 -27.56 4.16
CA LEU A 272 2.96 -28.53 3.67
C LEU A 272 2.86 -29.68 4.67
N ILE A 273 1.70 -29.78 5.31
CA ILE A 273 1.49 -30.57 6.52
C ILE A 273 0.58 -31.75 6.24
N LYS A 274 0.94 -32.91 6.79
CA LYS A 274 0.08 -34.09 6.89
C LYS A 274 -0.44 -34.18 8.32
N ASP A 275 -1.75 -33.98 8.49
CA ASP A 275 -2.50 -34.12 9.74
C ASP A 275 -2.13 -33.08 10.82
N ASP A 276 -0.86 -33.02 11.23
CA ASP A 276 -0.36 -32.13 12.27
C ASP A 276 1.12 -31.71 12.08
N GLU A 277 1.53 -30.75 12.91
CA GLU A 277 2.85 -30.09 12.95
C GLU A 277 4.06 -31.01 13.23
N ASN A 278 3.83 -32.28 13.56
CA ASN A 278 4.89 -33.27 13.69
C ASN A 278 5.26 -33.89 12.35
N ASN A 279 4.42 -33.74 11.32
CA ASN A 279 4.58 -34.33 10.00
C ASN A 279 4.50 -33.25 8.92
N ILE A 280 5.66 -32.66 8.61
CA ILE A 280 5.81 -31.62 7.59
C ILE A 280 6.53 -32.23 6.40
N LEU A 281 5.82 -32.38 5.27
CA LEU A 281 6.39 -32.98 4.06
C LEU A 281 7.33 -32.02 3.34
N PHE A 282 7.02 -30.72 3.41
CA PHE A 282 7.86 -29.67 2.88
C PHE A 282 7.81 -28.43 3.78
N HIS A 283 8.96 -28.09 4.35
CA HIS A 283 9.20 -26.85 5.08
C HIS A 283 10.08 -25.97 4.20
N MET A 284 9.62 -24.76 3.89
CA MET A 284 10.42 -23.73 3.25
C MET A 284 10.52 -22.52 4.17
N LYS A 285 11.74 -22.08 4.45
CA LYS A 285 12.02 -20.98 5.39
C LYS A 285 12.97 -19.96 4.77
N PRO A 286 12.43 -18.92 4.12
CA PRO A 286 13.23 -17.78 3.66
C PRO A 286 13.66 -16.90 4.85
N MET A 287 14.95 -16.54 4.87
CA MET A 287 15.60 -15.74 5.90
C MET A 287 16.31 -14.55 5.25
N PHE A 288 16.01 -13.34 5.70
CA PHE A 288 16.55 -12.10 5.13
C PHE A 288 17.81 -11.66 5.88
N SER A 289 18.81 -11.18 5.13
CA SER A 289 20.00 -10.55 5.72
C SER A 289 19.63 -9.26 6.46
N ASP A 290 20.49 -8.82 7.38
CA ASP A 290 20.23 -7.62 8.18
C ASP A 290 20.12 -6.33 7.37
N ASP A 291 20.80 -6.26 6.22
CA ASP A 291 20.72 -5.16 5.27
C ASP A 291 19.53 -5.27 4.30
N GLY A 292 18.76 -6.36 4.37
CA GLY A 292 17.60 -6.64 3.51
C GLY A 292 17.92 -6.89 2.04
N LYS A 293 19.21 -7.04 1.68
CA LYS A 293 19.67 -7.19 0.28
C LYS A 293 19.89 -8.63 -0.15
N GLY A 294 19.99 -9.56 0.79
CA GLY A 294 20.23 -10.97 0.56
C GLY A 294 19.16 -11.84 1.23
N ILE A 295 18.97 -13.03 0.67
CA ILE A 295 18.12 -14.06 1.26
C ILE A 295 18.86 -15.39 1.30
N MET A 296 18.59 -16.17 2.33
CA MET A 296 18.89 -17.61 2.37
C MET A 296 17.58 -18.36 2.56
N ILE A 297 17.33 -19.38 1.74
CA ILE A 297 16.17 -20.25 1.89
C ILE A 297 16.63 -21.59 2.44
N VAL A 298 16.04 -21.99 3.57
CA VAL A 298 16.23 -23.32 4.14
C VAL A 298 15.05 -24.19 3.79
N ARG A 299 15.31 -25.42 3.35
CA ARG A 299 14.30 -26.43 3.04
C ARG A 299 14.51 -27.68 3.88
N ASN A 300 13.44 -28.29 4.37
CA ASN A 300 13.51 -29.52 5.14
C ASN A 300 12.18 -30.30 5.14
N SER A 301 12.16 -31.46 5.79
CA SER A 301 10.98 -32.24 6.13
C SER A 301 11.02 -32.65 7.60
N LYS A 302 9.86 -32.84 8.22
CA LYS A 302 9.71 -33.29 9.60
C LYS A 302 8.84 -34.55 9.63
N VAL A 303 9.27 -35.58 10.35
CA VAL A 303 8.53 -36.85 10.53
C VAL A 303 8.44 -37.17 12.00
N ASN A 304 7.23 -37.37 12.50
CA ASN A 304 6.98 -37.71 13.91
C ASN A 304 7.74 -36.81 14.90
N GLY A 305 7.80 -35.51 14.60
CA GLY A 305 8.45 -34.53 15.47
C GLY A 305 9.92 -34.27 15.13
N VAL A 306 10.57 -35.11 14.31
CA VAL A 306 12.01 -35.06 14.04
C VAL A 306 12.29 -34.42 12.68
N TRP A 307 13.14 -33.40 12.66
CA TRP A 307 13.61 -32.75 11.44
C TRP A 307 14.66 -33.61 10.72
N GLY A 308 14.61 -33.63 9.39
CA GLY A 308 15.65 -34.23 8.56
C GLY A 308 16.84 -33.29 8.32
N SER A 309 17.67 -33.62 7.34
CA SER A 309 18.81 -32.78 6.91
C SER A 309 18.33 -31.49 6.24
N GLU A 310 18.98 -30.36 6.49
CA GLU A 310 18.63 -29.09 5.82
C GLU A 310 19.24 -29.01 4.42
N GLU A 311 18.49 -28.43 3.49
CA GLU A 311 18.98 -27.96 2.19
C GLU A 311 18.94 -26.42 2.19
N ARG A 312 19.94 -25.76 1.60
CA ARG A 312 20.09 -24.30 1.63
C ARG A 312 20.33 -23.74 0.24
N ASP A 313 19.63 -22.65 -0.10
CA ASP A 313 19.85 -21.89 -1.34
C ASP A 313 20.00 -20.39 -1.06
N THR A 314 20.76 -19.72 -1.93
CA THR A 314 20.88 -18.25 -1.98
C THR A 314 20.52 -17.77 -3.39
N PRO A 315 19.22 -17.73 -3.73
CA PRO A 315 18.77 -17.39 -5.07
C PRO A 315 19.00 -15.90 -5.39
N SER A 316 19.31 -15.60 -6.66
CA SER A 316 19.52 -14.23 -7.15
C SER A 316 18.23 -13.42 -7.34
N PHE A 317 17.09 -14.10 -7.44
CA PHE A 317 15.75 -13.51 -7.50
C PHE A 317 14.87 -14.15 -6.42
N THR A 318 14.18 -13.35 -5.62
CA THR A 318 13.47 -13.86 -4.46
C THR A 318 12.48 -12.85 -3.86
N PHE A 319 11.97 -13.20 -2.69
CA PHE A 319 11.18 -12.37 -1.80
C PHE A 319 11.90 -11.07 -1.40
N ALA A 320 11.12 -10.05 -1.09
CA ALA A 320 11.60 -8.76 -0.59
C ALA A 320 10.64 -8.22 0.47
N CYS A 321 11.18 -7.60 1.51
CA CYS A 321 10.38 -7.06 2.60
C CYS A 321 9.40 -5.97 2.11
N GLY A 322 8.16 -6.01 2.58
CA GLY A 322 7.11 -5.07 2.19
C GLY A 322 6.57 -5.27 0.77
N LYS A 323 6.84 -6.42 0.14
CA LYS A 323 6.33 -6.77 -1.19
C LYS A 323 5.38 -7.97 -1.11
N SER A 324 4.45 -8.00 -2.05
CA SER A 324 3.55 -9.14 -2.26
C SER A 324 4.10 -10.04 -3.36
N PHE A 325 3.85 -11.34 -3.22
CA PHE A 325 4.31 -12.38 -4.11
C PHE A 325 3.22 -13.42 -4.31
N LEU A 326 3.24 -14.06 -5.47
CA LEU A 326 2.47 -15.26 -5.74
C LEU A 326 3.40 -16.47 -5.70
N VAL A 327 3.31 -17.27 -4.64
CA VAL A 327 4.04 -18.54 -4.54
C VAL A 327 3.20 -19.64 -5.16
N LYS A 328 3.80 -20.41 -6.07
CA LYS A 328 3.19 -21.60 -6.67
C LYS A 328 4.09 -22.81 -6.41
N ILE A 329 3.54 -23.83 -5.76
CA ILE A 329 4.21 -25.10 -5.50
C ILE A 329 3.56 -26.17 -6.38
N LEU A 330 4.29 -26.61 -7.40
CA LEU A 330 3.87 -27.69 -8.29
C LEU A 330 4.25 -29.05 -7.66
N CYS A 331 3.27 -29.92 -7.48
CA CYS A 331 3.46 -31.30 -7.06
C CYS A 331 3.74 -32.17 -8.30
N THR A 332 4.95 -32.73 -8.41
CA THR A 332 5.29 -33.67 -9.50
C THR A 332 5.30 -35.11 -8.97
N SER A 333 5.67 -36.11 -9.78
CA SER A 333 5.87 -37.49 -9.31
C SER A 333 7.07 -37.67 -8.38
N LYS A 334 8.04 -36.74 -8.35
CA LYS A 334 9.32 -36.93 -7.64
C LYS A 334 9.70 -35.82 -6.67
N GLU A 335 9.16 -34.62 -6.87
CA GLU A 335 9.59 -33.42 -6.15
C GLU A 335 8.53 -32.31 -6.18
N PHE A 336 8.62 -31.40 -5.22
CA PHE A 336 7.97 -30.11 -5.31
C PHE A 336 8.83 -29.17 -6.16
N LYS A 337 8.20 -28.40 -7.05
CA LYS A 337 8.84 -27.28 -7.74
C LYS A 337 8.19 -25.98 -7.32
N VAL A 338 8.99 -25.05 -6.81
CA VAL A 338 8.51 -23.78 -6.29
C VAL A 338 8.81 -22.67 -7.29
N PHE A 339 7.78 -21.88 -7.57
CA PHE A 339 7.85 -20.69 -8.39
C PHE A 339 7.37 -19.49 -7.59
N VAL A 340 8.00 -18.34 -7.81
CA VAL A 340 7.61 -17.06 -7.22
C VAL A 340 7.43 -16.06 -8.36
N ASP A 341 6.24 -15.48 -8.46
CA ASP A 341 5.85 -14.57 -9.55
C ASP A 341 6.18 -15.14 -10.95
N GLY A 342 5.91 -16.44 -11.12
CA GLY A 342 6.13 -17.18 -12.36
C GLY A 342 7.58 -17.58 -12.64
N LYS A 343 8.54 -17.17 -11.81
CA LYS A 343 9.95 -17.56 -11.96
C LYS A 343 10.27 -18.77 -11.09
N PHE A 344 11.04 -19.71 -11.63
CA PHE A 344 11.52 -20.85 -10.87
C PHE A 344 12.42 -20.38 -9.73
N LEU A 345 12.15 -20.87 -8.52
CA LEU A 345 12.91 -20.54 -7.32
C LEU A 345 13.79 -21.71 -6.91
N LEU A 346 13.19 -22.89 -6.71
CA LEU A 346 13.85 -24.09 -6.20
C LEU A 346 13.01 -25.35 -6.44
N GLU A 347 13.63 -26.50 -6.26
CA GLU A 347 12.96 -27.81 -6.19
C GLU A 347 13.19 -28.47 -4.84
N PHE A 348 12.37 -29.44 -4.44
CA PHE A 348 12.59 -30.23 -3.23
C PHE A 348 12.13 -31.66 -3.45
N LYS A 349 13.09 -32.58 -3.51
CA LYS A 349 12.82 -34.00 -3.74
C LYS A 349 12.06 -34.60 -2.57
N TYR A 350 11.07 -35.41 -2.89
CA TYR A 350 10.29 -36.09 -1.87
C TYR A 350 11.18 -37.00 -1.03
N ARG A 351 11.24 -36.71 0.26
CA ARG A 351 11.86 -37.61 1.25
C ARG A 351 10.88 -38.68 1.73
N GLN A 352 9.59 -38.41 1.57
CA GLN A 352 8.48 -39.30 1.86
C GLN A 352 7.64 -39.41 0.59
N PHE A 353 7.27 -40.63 0.18
CA PHE A 353 6.61 -40.84 -1.13
C PHE A 353 5.15 -40.36 -1.20
N ASP A 354 4.45 -40.24 -0.07
CA ASP A 354 2.99 -40.00 -0.07
C ASP A 354 2.62 -38.53 0.16
N PHE A 355 2.94 -37.67 -0.83
CA PHE A 355 2.56 -36.26 -0.82
C PHE A 355 1.04 -36.02 -0.94
N THR A 356 0.29 -37.04 -1.34
CA THR A 356 -1.18 -36.95 -1.48
C THR A 356 -1.90 -36.78 -0.13
N LYS A 357 -1.19 -36.99 0.98
CA LYS A 357 -1.70 -36.82 2.35
C LYS A 357 -1.58 -35.40 2.89
N ILE A 358 -1.07 -34.45 2.11
CA ILE A 358 -1.07 -33.04 2.53
C ILE A 358 -2.53 -32.60 2.65
N ASN A 359 -2.90 -32.17 3.85
CA ASN A 359 -4.25 -31.68 4.15
C ASN A 359 -4.26 -30.31 4.83
N LYS A 360 -3.07 -29.74 5.08
CA LYS A 360 -2.92 -28.42 5.69
C LYS A 360 -1.74 -27.66 5.10
N VAL A 361 -1.89 -26.35 5.01
CA VAL A 361 -0.79 -25.42 4.71
C VAL A 361 -0.61 -24.48 5.88
N GLY A 362 0.57 -24.56 6.53
CA GLY A 362 0.94 -23.70 7.64
C GLY A 362 1.80 -22.53 7.16
N ILE A 363 1.41 -21.30 7.48
CA ILE A 363 2.09 -20.07 7.10
C ILE A 363 2.40 -19.27 8.37
N ARG A 364 3.69 -18.98 8.60
CA ARG A 364 4.18 -18.49 9.90
C ARG A 364 5.19 -17.37 9.80
N GLU A 365 5.34 -16.67 10.92
CA GLU A 365 6.30 -15.58 11.18
C GLU A 365 6.03 -14.32 10.32
N ASP A 366 7.03 -13.79 9.61
CA ASP A 366 7.00 -12.46 9.01
C ASP A 366 6.30 -12.39 7.64
N VAL A 367 5.17 -13.06 7.49
CA VAL A 367 4.39 -13.10 6.26
C VAL A 367 2.88 -13.07 6.53
N ILE A 368 2.12 -12.61 5.54
CA ILE A 368 0.65 -12.64 5.52
C ILE A 368 0.24 -13.41 4.28
N ALA A 369 -0.75 -14.29 4.38
CA ALA A 369 -1.37 -14.93 3.22
C ALA A 369 -2.86 -14.63 3.22
N TRP A 370 -3.43 -14.46 2.02
CA TRP A 370 -4.85 -14.14 1.83
C TRP A 370 -5.72 -15.37 1.54
N GLY A 371 -5.12 -16.56 1.60
CA GLY A 371 -5.76 -17.85 1.37
C GLY A 371 -4.84 -18.79 0.58
N VAL A 372 -5.24 -20.07 0.50
CA VAL A 372 -4.55 -21.09 -0.28
C VAL A 372 -5.51 -21.67 -1.30
N GLN A 373 -5.05 -21.82 -2.54
CA GLN A 373 -5.81 -22.42 -3.64
C GLN A 373 -5.08 -23.66 -4.15
N VAL A 374 -5.85 -24.67 -4.56
CA VAL A 374 -5.32 -25.89 -5.18
C VAL A 374 -5.94 -26.02 -6.57
N GLU A 375 -5.10 -26.10 -7.61
CA GLU A 375 -5.59 -26.19 -8.99
C GLU A 375 -4.75 -27.14 -9.87
N PRO A 376 -5.33 -27.80 -10.89
CA PRO A 376 -4.56 -28.58 -11.85
C PRO A 376 -3.60 -27.71 -12.65
N CYS A 377 -2.44 -28.27 -13.00
CA CYS A 377 -1.52 -27.64 -13.95
C CYS A 377 -2.09 -27.78 -15.37
N THR A 378 -2.91 -26.82 -15.80
CA THR A 378 -3.42 -26.79 -17.17
C THR A 378 -2.30 -26.39 -18.13
N PHE A 379 -2.00 -27.26 -19.10
CA PHE A 379 -0.93 -27.12 -20.12
C PHE A 379 -1.07 -25.89 -21.05
N LEU A 380 -2.17 -25.13 -21.00
CA LEU A 380 -2.46 -24.06 -21.97
C LEU A 380 -1.60 -22.79 -21.82
N TYR A 381 -0.87 -22.60 -20.73
CA TYR A 381 -0.03 -21.39 -20.53
C TYR A 381 1.47 -21.58 -20.79
N VAL A 382 1.94 -22.81 -21.02
CA VAL A 382 3.37 -23.10 -21.23
C VAL A 382 3.78 -23.04 -22.71
N CYS A 383 2.82 -23.02 -23.65
CA CYS A 383 3.12 -23.01 -25.10
C CYS A 383 3.17 -21.61 -25.76
N PHE A 384 2.96 -20.50 -25.05
CA PHE A 384 3.08 -19.16 -25.67
C PHE A 384 4.46 -18.51 -25.52
N ASN A 385 5.31 -18.97 -24.60
CA ASN A 385 6.65 -18.37 -24.39
C ASN A 385 7.79 -19.09 -25.14
N SER A 386 7.52 -20.20 -25.82
CA SER A 386 8.49 -20.92 -26.66
C SER A 386 8.34 -20.67 -28.17
N TYR A 387 7.34 -19.89 -28.61
CA TYR A 387 7.14 -19.56 -30.03
C TYR A 387 7.62 -18.16 -30.45
N LEU A 388 8.05 -17.30 -29.51
CA LEU A 388 8.58 -15.96 -29.83
C LEU A 388 10.11 -15.86 -29.79
N SER A 389 10.82 -16.97 -29.54
CA SER A 389 12.30 -17.06 -29.60
C SER A 389 12.84 -17.51 -30.97
N TYR A 390 11.98 -17.74 -31.96
CA TYR A 390 12.38 -18.01 -33.36
C TYR A 390 11.78 -16.95 -34.29
N LYS A 391 12.22 -15.70 -34.12
CA LYS A 391 12.28 -14.65 -35.16
C LYS A 391 12.89 -13.37 -34.58
N LYS A 392 14.21 -13.38 -34.42
CA LYS A 392 15.13 -12.32 -34.87
C LYS A 392 16.56 -12.80 -34.70
#